data_AF-A0A956G509-F1
#
_entry.id   AF-A0A956G509-F1
#
_cell.length_a   1.000
_cell.length_b   1.000
_cell.length_c   1.000
_cell.angle_alpha   90.00
_cell.angle_beta   90.00
_cell.angle_gamma   90.00
#
_symmetry.space_group_name_H-M   'P 1'
#
loop_
_entity.id
_entity.type
_entity.pdbx_description
1 polymer ?
#
loop_
_entity_poly.entity_id
_entity_poly.type
_entity_poly.pdbx_seq_one_letter_code
_entity_poly.pdbx_strand_id
1 'polypeptide(L)'
;MFDSFKAFYSSYLHHPLLLFVGPTLLLFLLVPRLRYLRGYLVAFAIISLVDALVTGPLIAWTQLSGPPKTFVVVLFVILGDLRYFMLVEHFVGSEGARSRARELGVALALSLVVPLAAAIPIATNMLVALRHIFLCYEVMFLVFALVLRLLVLPRRLARGGADEGTRRWLLLVTHFVIAHYALWAISDVTILGGYDAGYALRLVPNLMYYGAFLPYVYLTSPRELR
;
A
#
# COMPACT_ATOMS: atom_id res chain seq x y z
N MET A 1 31.56 -2.46 -0.02
CA MET A 1 30.80 -1.40 -0.74
C MET A 1 30.05 -2.12 -1.85
N PHE A 2 28.77 -1.83 -2.10
CA PHE A 2 28.04 -2.53 -3.18
C PHE A 2 28.47 -1.97 -4.53
N ASP A 3 28.69 -2.84 -5.51
CA ASP A 3 29.16 -2.45 -6.85
C ASP A 3 28.02 -1.93 -7.76
N SER A 4 26.76 -2.05 -7.31
CA SER A 4 25.57 -1.52 -8.00
C SER A 4 24.40 -1.30 -7.04
N PHE A 5 23.44 -0.46 -7.42
CA PHE A 5 22.17 -0.30 -6.72
C PHE A 5 21.33 -1.57 -6.80
N LYS A 6 21.38 -2.33 -7.90
CA LYS A 6 20.75 -3.66 -7.97
C LYS A 6 21.27 -4.62 -6.91
N ALA A 7 22.59 -4.65 -6.68
CA ALA A 7 23.19 -5.48 -5.64
C ALA A 7 22.74 -5.05 -4.24
N PHE A 8 22.69 -3.74 -3.98
CA PHE A 8 22.15 -3.21 -2.73
C PHE A 8 20.66 -3.54 -2.54
N TYR A 9 19.84 -3.37 -3.59
CA TYR A 9 18.41 -3.68 -3.63
C TYR A 9 18.12 -5.18 -3.49
N SER A 10 19.11 -6.04 -3.74
CA SER A 10 18.95 -7.49 -3.55
C SER A 10 19.48 -7.96 -2.19
N SER A 11 20.15 -7.06 -1.44
CA SER A 11 20.71 -7.37 -0.12
C SER A 11 19.68 -7.28 1.00
N TYR A 12 19.98 -7.86 2.15
CA TYR A 12 19.14 -7.73 3.35
C TYR A 12 19.23 -6.36 4.05
N LEU A 13 20.14 -5.46 3.62
CA LEU A 13 20.40 -4.20 4.34
C LEU A 13 19.31 -3.15 4.17
N HIS A 14 18.57 -3.19 3.06
CA HIS A 14 17.45 -2.29 2.83
C HIS A 14 16.12 -2.88 3.36
N HIS A 15 16.19 -4.01 4.08
CA HIS A 15 15.00 -4.76 4.47
C HIS A 15 14.08 -3.93 5.39
N PRO A 16 12.76 -3.84 5.08
CA PRO A 16 11.83 -2.96 5.81
C PRO A 16 11.74 -3.23 7.33
N LEU A 17 11.92 -4.49 7.72
CA LEU A 17 11.89 -4.96 9.12
C LEU A 17 12.82 -4.19 10.05
N LEU A 18 14.11 -4.07 9.70
CA LEU A 18 15.13 -3.54 10.60
C LEU A 18 15.08 -2.03 10.72
N LEU A 19 14.65 -1.35 9.66
CA LEU A 19 14.72 0.11 9.59
C LEU A 19 13.40 0.81 9.92
N PHE A 20 12.23 0.16 9.72
CA PHE A 20 10.99 0.93 9.67
C PHE A 20 9.76 0.29 10.33
N VAL A 21 9.51 -1.01 10.14
CA VAL A 21 8.27 -1.64 10.61
C VAL A 21 8.27 -1.87 12.13
N GLY A 22 9.38 -2.35 12.70
CA GLY A 22 9.51 -2.60 14.14
C GLY A 22 9.30 -1.35 15.02
N PRO A 23 9.99 -0.23 14.75
CA PRO A 23 9.80 1.03 15.48
C PRO A 23 8.36 1.57 15.35
N THR A 24 7.78 1.46 14.16
CA THR A 24 6.40 1.89 13.89
C THR A 24 5.39 1.07 14.70
N LEU A 25 5.57 -0.25 14.78
CA LEU A 25 4.72 -1.14 15.56
C LEU A 25 4.83 -0.86 17.06
N LEU A 26 6.04 -0.63 17.58
CA LEU A 26 6.29 -0.24 18.96
C LEU A 26 5.63 1.10 19.32
N LEU A 27 5.73 2.10 18.44
CA LEU A 27 5.09 3.41 18.64
C LEU A 27 3.58 3.28 18.76
N PHE A 28 2.93 2.43 17.95
CA PHE A 28 1.47 2.27 17.98
C PHE A 28 0.93 1.46 19.15
N LEU A 29 1.71 0.51 19.69
CA LEU A 29 1.34 -0.20 20.91
C LEU A 29 1.20 0.76 22.11
N LEU A 30 1.93 1.88 22.07
CA LEU A 30 1.98 2.90 23.13
C LEU A 30 0.96 4.04 22.96
N VAL A 31 0.22 4.11 21.85
CA VAL A 31 -0.76 5.19 21.60
C VAL A 31 -2.01 5.00 22.49
N PRO A 32 -2.35 5.95 23.40
CA PRO A 32 -3.41 5.71 24.39
C PRO A 32 -4.85 6.02 23.95
N ARG A 33 -5.15 6.49 22.74
CA ARG A 33 -6.48 7.01 22.41
C ARG A 33 -7.03 6.55 21.04
N LEU A 34 -8.34 6.29 21.05
CA LEU A 34 -9.26 5.76 20.03
C LEU A 34 -9.12 4.30 19.56
N ARG A 35 -10.19 3.53 19.81
CA ARG A 35 -10.26 2.07 19.60
C ARG A 35 -10.07 1.66 18.13
N TYR A 36 -10.63 2.43 17.18
CA TYR A 36 -10.55 2.06 15.76
C TYR A 36 -9.17 2.34 15.17
N LEU A 37 -8.71 3.59 15.18
CA LEU A 37 -7.45 3.95 14.52
C LEU A 37 -6.27 3.18 15.13
N ARG A 38 -6.24 2.98 16.45
CA ARG A 38 -5.25 2.10 17.10
C ARG A 38 -5.33 0.66 16.59
N GLY A 39 -6.52 0.08 16.55
CA GLY A 39 -6.72 -1.29 16.05
C GLY A 39 -6.31 -1.44 14.59
N TYR A 40 -6.67 -0.47 13.76
CA TYR A 40 -6.26 -0.36 12.36
C TYR A 40 -4.74 -0.29 12.23
N LEU A 41 -4.09 0.63 12.95
CA LEU A 41 -2.65 0.84 12.88
C LEU A 41 -1.88 -0.41 13.32
N VAL A 42 -2.31 -1.05 14.42
CA VAL A 42 -1.69 -2.30 14.91
C VAL A 42 -1.90 -3.43 13.90
N ALA A 43 -3.13 -3.64 13.43
CA ALA A 43 -3.43 -4.72 12.49
C ALA A 43 -2.62 -4.59 11.20
N PHE A 44 -2.58 -3.40 10.60
CA PHE A 44 -1.84 -3.21 9.36
C PHE A 44 -0.34 -3.07 9.55
N ALA A 45 0.14 -2.72 10.75
CA ALA A 45 1.56 -2.81 11.08
C ALA A 45 2.00 -4.28 11.16
N ILE A 46 1.20 -5.15 11.78
CA ILE A 46 1.44 -6.60 11.77
C ILE A 46 1.40 -7.15 10.35
N ILE A 47 0.40 -6.80 9.54
CA ILE A 47 0.32 -7.24 8.14
C ILE A 47 1.55 -6.78 7.36
N SER A 48 1.99 -5.52 7.51
CA SER A 48 3.19 -4.99 6.83
C SER A 48 4.47 -5.68 7.30
N LEU A 49 4.53 -6.07 8.58
CA LEU A 49 5.64 -6.84 9.15
C LEU A 49 5.70 -8.24 8.54
N VAL A 50 4.56 -8.93 8.51
CA VAL A 50 4.45 -10.28 7.95
C VAL A 50 4.72 -10.25 6.45
N ASP A 51 4.20 -9.27 5.72
CA ASP A 51 4.52 -9.06 4.31
C ASP A 51 6.04 -8.93 4.14
N ALA A 52 6.67 -7.96 4.80
CA ALA A 52 8.11 -7.76 4.70
C ALA A 52 8.91 -9.01 5.07
N LEU A 53 8.51 -9.76 6.09
CA LEU A 53 9.12 -11.04 6.48
C LEU A 53 8.99 -12.10 5.38
N VAL A 54 7.80 -12.26 4.80
CA VAL A 54 7.48 -13.35 3.87
C VAL A 54 7.96 -13.06 2.45
N THR A 55 7.83 -11.81 1.99
CA THR A 55 8.18 -11.38 0.63
C THR A 55 9.61 -10.83 0.53
N GLY A 56 10.22 -10.47 1.66
CA GLY A 56 11.58 -9.97 1.73
C GLY A 56 12.65 -11.07 1.78
N PRO A 57 13.94 -10.69 1.64
CA PRO A 57 15.05 -11.65 1.55
C PRO A 57 15.39 -12.37 2.86
N LEU A 58 14.78 -12.02 4.00
CA LEU A 58 15.17 -12.55 5.31
C LEU A 58 14.61 -13.95 5.63
N ILE A 59 13.38 -14.27 5.21
CA ILE A 59 12.81 -15.62 5.43
C ILE A 59 13.00 -16.46 4.16
N ALA A 60 13.39 -17.72 4.37
CA ALA A 60 13.58 -18.74 3.34
C ALA A 60 12.32 -19.09 2.52
N TRP A 61 11.18 -18.42 2.74
CA TRP A 61 10.02 -18.49 1.85
C TRP A 61 10.31 -17.96 0.44
N THR A 62 11.38 -17.19 0.29
CA THR A 62 11.97 -16.84 -1.02
C THR A 62 12.38 -18.05 -1.86
N GLN A 63 12.55 -19.24 -1.24
CA GLN A 63 12.83 -20.52 -1.91
C GLN A 63 11.59 -21.20 -2.51
N LEU A 64 10.37 -20.74 -2.20
CA LEU A 64 9.18 -21.20 -2.91
C LEU A 64 9.25 -20.70 -4.36
N SER A 65 9.27 -21.63 -5.32
CA SER A 65 9.14 -21.33 -6.74
C SER A 65 7.73 -21.66 -7.24
N GLY A 66 7.26 -20.91 -8.23
CA GLY A 66 6.00 -21.21 -8.92
C GLY A 66 4.73 -20.62 -8.25
N PRO A 67 3.55 -21.23 -8.48
CA PRO A 67 2.25 -20.63 -8.15
C PRO A 67 2.05 -20.18 -6.70
N PRO A 68 2.53 -20.90 -5.66
CA PRO A 68 2.36 -20.48 -4.26
C PRO A 68 3.01 -19.13 -3.94
N LYS A 69 4.20 -18.85 -4.50
CA LYS A 69 4.89 -17.57 -4.29
C LYS A 69 4.12 -16.42 -4.92
N THR A 70 3.63 -16.60 -6.15
CA THR A 70 2.81 -15.60 -6.84
C THR A 70 1.54 -15.30 -6.06
N PHE A 71 0.85 -16.34 -5.57
CA PHE A 71 -0.37 -16.16 -4.76
C PHE A 71 -0.10 -15.32 -3.51
N VAL A 72 0.98 -15.62 -2.78
CA VAL A 72 1.34 -14.89 -1.55
C VAL A 72 1.67 -13.43 -1.83
N VAL A 73 2.44 -13.16 -2.88
CA VAL A 73 2.76 -11.79 -3.30
C VAL A 73 1.49 -11.03 -3.68
N VAL A 74 0.60 -11.63 -4.48
CA VAL A 74 -0.67 -11.01 -4.87
C VAL A 74 -1.57 -10.77 -3.65
N LEU A 75 -1.61 -11.71 -2.70
CA LEU A 75 -2.37 -11.55 -1.46
C LEU A 75 -1.88 -10.34 -0.66
N PHE A 76 -0.57 -10.16 -0.49
CA PHE A 76 -0.03 -9.01 0.23
C PHE A 76 -0.26 -7.68 -0.50
N VAL A 77 -0.23 -7.68 -1.83
CA VAL A 77 -0.63 -6.53 -2.64
C VAL A 77 -2.10 -6.15 -2.37
N ILE A 78 -3.01 -7.14 -2.39
CA ILE A 78 -4.44 -6.92 -2.08
C ILE A 78 -4.61 -6.39 -0.65
N LEU A 79 -3.92 -6.97 0.34
CA LEU A 79 -3.99 -6.52 1.73
C LEU A 79 -3.38 -5.12 1.93
N GLY A 80 -2.32 -4.83 1.17
CA GLY A 80 -1.66 -3.53 1.09
C GLY A 80 -2.56 -2.43 0.57
N ASP A 81 -3.40 -2.72 -0.40
CA ASP A 81 -4.41 -1.79 -0.90
C ASP A 81 -5.62 -1.70 0.02
N LEU A 82 -6.05 -2.85 0.57
CA LEU A 82 -7.19 -2.94 1.47
C LEU A 82 -7.05 -1.99 2.65
N ARG A 83 -5.82 -1.79 3.18
CA ARG A 83 -5.59 -0.85 4.27
C ARG A 83 -6.02 0.57 3.92
N TYR A 84 -5.74 1.02 2.70
CA TYR A 84 -6.15 2.35 2.25
C TYR A 84 -7.67 2.41 2.10
N PHE A 85 -8.28 1.42 1.43
CA PHE A 85 -9.73 1.42 1.22
C PHE A 85 -10.52 1.28 2.51
N MET A 86 -10.08 0.47 3.46
CA MET A 86 -10.70 0.37 4.77
C MET A 86 -10.71 1.71 5.50
N LEU A 87 -9.60 2.45 5.44
CA LEU A 87 -9.51 3.79 6.04
C LEU A 87 -10.51 4.75 5.37
N VAL A 88 -10.54 4.78 4.04
CA VAL A 88 -11.46 5.64 3.29
C VAL A 88 -12.92 5.28 3.58
N GLU A 89 -13.29 4.00 3.49
CA GLU A 89 -14.68 3.57 3.69
C GLU A 89 -15.18 3.85 5.10
N HIS A 90 -14.33 3.65 6.12
CA HIS A 90 -14.70 3.91 7.51
C HIS A 90 -15.04 5.39 7.77
N PHE A 91 -14.21 6.29 7.25
CA PHE A 91 -14.33 7.73 7.54
C PHE A 91 -15.18 8.51 6.52
N VAL A 92 -15.48 7.94 5.35
CA VAL A 92 -16.46 8.52 4.39
C VAL A 92 -17.91 8.27 4.83
N GLY A 93 -18.15 7.25 5.66
CA GLY A 93 -19.50 6.77 6.00
C GLY A 93 -20.05 7.16 7.38
N SER A 94 -19.36 8.01 8.15
CA SER A 94 -19.60 8.15 9.60
C SER A 94 -20.95 8.75 10.01
N GLU A 95 -21.70 9.40 9.11
CA GLU A 95 -23.00 10.00 9.47
C GLU A 95 -24.23 9.12 9.23
N GLY A 96 -24.10 7.98 8.55
CA GLY A 96 -25.19 7.03 8.35
C GLY A 96 -24.80 5.66 8.86
N ALA A 97 -25.64 5.01 9.69
CA ALA A 97 -25.41 3.69 10.28
C ALA A 97 -25.16 2.58 9.23
N ARG A 98 -23.99 2.60 8.60
CA ARG A 98 -23.50 1.52 7.74
C ARG A 98 -22.95 0.45 8.66
N SER A 99 -23.30 -0.80 8.35
CA SER A 99 -22.71 -1.92 9.06
C SER A 99 -21.22 -2.01 8.69
N ARG A 100 -20.37 -2.33 9.67
CA ARG A 100 -18.93 -2.59 9.44
C ARG A 100 -18.69 -3.65 8.36
N ALA A 101 -19.60 -4.61 8.23
CA ALA A 101 -19.56 -5.62 7.17
C ALA A 101 -19.66 -5.00 5.77
N ARG A 102 -20.49 -3.96 5.58
CA ARG A 102 -20.59 -3.25 4.31
C ARG A 102 -19.34 -2.43 4.02
N GLU A 103 -18.78 -1.73 5.01
CA GLU A 103 -17.52 -1.00 4.87
C GLU A 103 -16.39 -1.94 4.41
N LEU A 104 -16.24 -3.08 5.09
CA LEU A 104 -15.27 -4.10 4.73
C LEU A 104 -15.53 -4.68 3.33
N GLY A 105 -16.80 -4.99 3.01
CA GLY A 105 -17.17 -5.52 1.70
C GLY A 105 -16.87 -4.56 0.55
N VAL A 106 -17.13 -3.26 0.72
CA VAL A 106 -16.78 -2.24 -0.28
C VAL A 106 -15.26 -2.08 -0.37
N ALA A 107 -14.56 -2.05 0.77
CA ALA A 107 -13.11 -1.93 0.78
C ALA A 107 -12.41 -3.11 0.09
N LEU A 108 -12.87 -4.33 0.34
CA LEU A 108 -12.42 -5.56 -0.33
C LEU A 108 -12.75 -5.54 -1.82
N ALA A 109 -13.97 -5.13 -2.20
CA ALA A 109 -14.34 -5.04 -3.60
C ALA A 109 -13.42 -4.05 -4.35
N LEU A 110 -13.15 -2.89 -3.76
CA LEU A 110 -12.24 -1.89 -4.33
C LEU A 110 -10.79 -2.38 -4.41
N SER A 111 -10.29 -3.09 -3.39
CA SER A 111 -8.93 -3.64 -3.39
C SER A 111 -8.74 -4.77 -4.42
N LEU A 112 -9.82 -5.39 -4.89
CA LEU A 112 -9.79 -6.43 -5.91
C LEU A 112 -9.91 -5.91 -7.35
N VAL A 113 -10.37 -4.66 -7.57
CA VAL A 113 -10.57 -4.10 -8.92
C VAL A 113 -9.30 -4.20 -9.76
N VAL A 114 -8.18 -3.68 -9.25
CA VAL A 114 -6.93 -3.62 -9.99
C VAL A 114 -6.28 -5.00 -10.14
N PRO A 115 -6.15 -5.83 -9.09
CA PRO A 115 -5.64 -7.20 -9.23
C PRO A 115 -6.40 -8.04 -10.26
N LEU A 116 -7.73 -7.96 -10.26
CA LEU A 116 -8.56 -8.72 -11.21
C LEU A 116 -8.39 -8.19 -12.64
N ALA A 117 -8.32 -6.88 -12.81
CA ALA A 117 -8.08 -6.29 -14.14
C ALA A 117 -6.66 -6.60 -14.65
N ALA A 118 -5.65 -6.61 -13.78
CA ALA A 118 -4.28 -6.98 -14.11
C ALA A 118 -4.11 -8.49 -14.39
N ALA A 119 -5.05 -9.33 -13.94
CA ALA A 119 -5.05 -10.76 -14.27
C ALA A 119 -5.30 -11.03 -15.77
N ILE A 120 -5.97 -10.12 -16.48
CA ILE A 120 -6.26 -10.26 -17.92
C ILE A 120 -4.98 -10.34 -18.76
N PRO A 121 -4.07 -9.33 -18.74
CA PRO A 121 -2.84 -9.38 -19.53
C PRO A 121 -1.93 -10.56 -19.13
N ILE A 122 -1.96 -10.98 -17.87
CA ILE A 122 -1.24 -12.17 -17.38
C ILE A 122 -1.83 -13.45 -18.01
N ALA A 123 -3.15 -13.63 -17.95
CA ALA A 123 -3.83 -14.81 -18.48
C ALA A 123 -3.70 -14.93 -20.01
N THR A 124 -3.56 -13.79 -20.71
CA THR A 124 -3.33 -13.74 -22.16
C THR A 124 -1.86 -13.87 -22.58
N ASN A 125 -0.94 -14.15 -21.64
CA ASN A 125 0.51 -14.21 -21.87
C ASN A 125 1.11 -12.94 -22.50
N MET A 126 0.46 -11.78 -22.36
CA MET A 126 0.99 -10.51 -22.85
C MET A 126 2.14 -10.01 -21.96
N LEU A 127 2.18 -10.42 -20.70
CA LEU A 127 3.20 -10.04 -19.72
C LEU A 127 3.81 -11.28 -19.08
N VAL A 128 5.01 -11.66 -19.53
CA VAL A 128 5.71 -12.87 -19.04
C VAL A 128 6.73 -12.54 -17.95
N ALA A 129 7.40 -11.39 -18.05
CA ALA A 129 8.38 -10.98 -17.06
C ALA A 129 7.70 -10.33 -15.84
N LEU A 130 8.05 -10.79 -14.65
CA LEU A 130 7.51 -10.32 -13.37
C LEU A 130 7.56 -8.78 -13.22
N ARG A 131 8.62 -8.14 -13.74
CA ARG A 131 8.76 -6.67 -13.74
C ARG A 131 7.67 -5.97 -14.56
N HIS A 132 7.29 -6.53 -15.70
CA HIS A 132 6.21 -5.97 -16.53
C HIS A 132 4.84 -6.18 -15.89
N ILE A 133 4.65 -7.29 -15.17
CA ILE A 133 3.44 -7.55 -14.38
C ILE A 133 3.28 -6.50 -13.28
N PHE A 134 4.35 -6.23 -12.51
CA PHE A 134 4.33 -5.19 -11.48
C PHE A 134 4.08 -3.81 -12.08
N LEU A 135 4.80 -3.42 -13.14
CA LEU A 135 4.58 -2.12 -13.79
C LEU A 135 3.13 -1.96 -14.28
N CYS A 136 2.56 -3.00 -14.89
CA CYS A 136 1.16 -2.96 -15.35
C CYS A 136 0.21 -2.70 -14.18
N TYR A 137 0.37 -3.47 -13.10
CA TYR A 137 -0.42 -3.28 -11.89
C TYR A 137 -0.23 -1.89 -11.27
N GLU A 138 1.01 -1.40 -11.15
CA GLU A 138 1.35 -0.09 -10.57
C GLU A 138 0.72 1.05 -11.36
N VAL A 139 0.77 0.99 -12.69
CA VAL A 139 0.13 1.98 -13.58
C VAL A 139 -1.39 1.93 -13.47
N MET A 140 -1.98 0.73 -13.48
CA MET A 140 -3.43 0.57 -13.33
C MET A 140 -3.91 1.10 -11.98
N PHE A 141 -3.18 0.82 -10.90
CA PHE A 141 -3.51 1.34 -9.58
C PHE A 141 -3.32 2.86 -9.50
N LEU A 142 -2.25 3.40 -10.09
CA LEU A 142 -2.04 4.85 -10.16
C LEU A 142 -3.22 5.56 -10.83
N VAL A 143 -3.68 5.05 -11.98
CA VAL A 143 -4.85 5.57 -12.69
C VAL A 143 -6.10 5.45 -11.82
N PHE A 144 -6.30 4.30 -11.16
CA PHE A 144 -7.43 4.08 -10.27
C PHE A 144 -7.43 5.06 -9.08
N ALA A 145 -6.28 5.28 -8.45
CA ALA A 145 -6.11 6.21 -7.35
C ALA A 145 -6.34 7.67 -7.79
N LEU A 146 -5.91 8.05 -8.99
CA LEU A 146 -6.19 9.36 -9.58
C LEU A 146 -7.69 9.56 -9.84
N VAL A 147 -8.37 8.57 -10.42
CA VAL A 147 -9.82 8.59 -10.63
C VAL A 147 -10.56 8.72 -9.30
N LEU A 148 -10.13 7.94 -8.29
CA LEU A 148 -10.70 8.04 -6.95
C LEU A 148 -10.51 9.45 -6.38
N ARG A 149 -9.29 9.99 -6.46
CA ARG A 149 -8.94 11.30 -5.92
C ARG A 149 -9.69 12.46 -6.58
N LEU A 150 -9.83 12.41 -7.90
CA LEU A 150 -10.35 13.53 -8.70
C LEU A 150 -11.87 13.47 -8.86
N LEU A 151 -12.44 12.27 -8.99
CA LEU A 151 -13.84 12.10 -9.41
C LEU A 151 -14.73 11.50 -8.32
N VAL A 152 -14.24 10.52 -7.56
CA VAL A 152 -15.09 9.71 -6.67
C VAL A 152 -15.09 10.27 -5.26
N LEU A 153 -13.90 10.40 -4.66
CA LEU A 153 -13.72 10.74 -3.25
C LEU A 153 -14.24 12.13 -2.90
N PRO A 154 -14.02 13.21 -3.69
CA PRO A 154 -14.58 14.52 -3.38
C PRO A 154 -16.12 14.52 -3.31
N ARG A 155 -16.78 13.78 -4.22
CA ARG A 155 -18.24 13.67 -4.26
C ARG A 155 -18.78 12.85 -3.10
N ARG A 156 -18.07 11.76 -2.75
CA ARG A 156 -18.45 10.90 -1.62
C ARG A 156 -18.29 11.60 -0.28
N LEU A 157 -17.21 12.35 -0.09
CA LEU A 157 -16.97 13.13 1.13
C LEU A 157 -18.01 14.23 1.30
N ALA A 158 -18.35 14.95 0.22
CA ALA A 158 -19.38 15.98 0.26
C ALA A 158 -20.78 15.42 0.61
N ARG A 159 -21.10 14.20 0.17
CA ARG A 159 -22.39 13.54 0.47
C ARG A 159 -22.40 12.84 1.83
N GLY A 160 -21.24 12.42 2.32
CA GLY A 160 -21.10 11.59 3.53
C GLY A 160 -21.10 12.37 4.84
N GLY A 161 -21.15 13.71 4.77
CA GLY A 161 -21.16 14.56 5.96
C GLY A 161 -19.86 14.57 6.76
N ALA A 162 -18.76 14.07 6.16
CA ALA A 162 -17.46 14.10 6.82
C ALA A 162 -17.04 15.56 7.10
N ASP A 163 -16.57 15.82 8.31
CA ASP A 163 -16.03 17.13 8.67
C ASP A 163 -14.84 17.51 7.77
N GLU A 164 -14.57 18.83 7.66
CA GLU A 164 -13.52 19.32 6.75
C GLU A 164 -12.11 18.82 7.13
N GLY A 165 -11.85 18.56 8.41
CA GLY A 165 -10.60 17.97 8.88
C GLY A 165 -10.40 16.55 8.38
N THR A 166 -11.41 15.69 8.56
CA THR A 166 -11.44 14.32 8.06
C THR A 166 -11.36 14.29 6.53
N ARG A 167 -12.09 15.18 5.85
CA ARG A 167 -12.03 15.31 4.39
C ARG A 167 -10.62 15.61 3.92
N ARG A 168 -9.98 16.64 4.48
CA ARG A 168 -8.60 17.03 4.11
C ARG A 168 -7.62 15.91 4.39
N TRP A 169 -7.73 15.26 5.54
CA TRP A 169 -6.88 14.14 5.92
C TRP A 169 -6.98 12.97 4.95
N LEU A 170 -8.19 12.52 4.60
CA LEU A 170 -8.38 11.43 3.64
C LEU A 170 -7.80 11.78 2.27
N LEU A 171 -7.97 13.03 1.81
CA LEU A 171 -7.34 13.47 0.57
C LEU A 171 -5.81 13.44 0.67
N LEU A 172 -5.21 13.87 1.79
CA LEU A 172 -3.76 13.78 2.01
C LEU A 172 -3.26 12.33 1.95
N VAL A 173 -3.95 11.41 2.61
CA VAL A 173 -3.62 9.97 2.54
C VAL A 173 -3.74 9.46 1.10
N THR A 174 -4.77 9.87 0.35
CA THR A 174 -4.89 9.51 -1.08
C THR A 174 -3.72 10.04 -1.91
N HIS A 175 -3.24 11.27 -1.68
CA HIS A 175 -2.07 11.79 -2.38
C HIS A 175 -0.80 11.00 -2.03
N PHE A 176 -0.64 10.60 -0.77
CA PHE A 176 0.46 9.73 -0.35
C PHE A 176 0.44 8.40 -1.12
N VAL A 177 -0.76 7.82 -1.31
CA VAL A 177 -0.94 6.60 -2.10
C VAL A 177 -0.57 6.80 -3.57
N ILE A 178 -1.09 7.86 -4.19
CA ILE A 178 -0.74 8.23 -5.57
C ILE A 178 0.77 8.41 -5.72
N ALA A 179 1.42 9.10 -4.77
CA ALA A 179 2.84 9.38 -4.83
C ALA A 179 3.70 8.10 -4.81
N HIS A 180 3.41 7.14 -3.91
CA HIS A 180 4.21 5.91 -3.89
C HIS A 180 3.97 5.03 -5.11
N TYR A 181 2.73 4.94 -5.61
CA TYR A 181 2.44 4.18 -6.84
C TYR A 181 3.08 4.80 -8.08
N ALA A 182 3.11 6.14 -8.16
CA ALA A 182 3.85 6.84 -9.21
C ALA A 182 5.35 6.58 -9.13
N LEU A 183 5.94 6.64 -7.93
CA LEU A 183 7.36 6.35 -7.72
C LEU A 183 7.71 4.89 -8.07
N TRP A 184 6.85 3.93 -7.72
CA TRP A 184 7.01 2.54 -8.11
C TRP A 184 7.03 2.36 -9.63
N ALA A 185 6.03 2.92 -10.32
CA ALA A 185 5.94 2.86 -11.78
C ALA A 185 7.15 3.53 -12.46
N ILE A 186 7.56 4.72 -12.00
CA ILE A 186 8.75 5.41 -12.53
C ILE A 186 10.01 4.57 -12.30
N SER A 187 10.13 3.92 -11.15
CA SER A 187 11.26 3.03 -10.85
C SER A 187 11.30 1.85 -11.81
N ASP A 188 10.17 1.20 -12.06
CA ASP A 188 10.10 0.03 -12.94
C ASP A 188 10.33 0.41 -14.41
N VAL A 189 9.83 1.56 -14.88
CA VAL A 189 10.18 2.11 -16.20
C VAL A 189 11.69 2.35 -16.32
N THR A 190 12.31 2.93 -15.28
CA THR A 190 13.75 3.21 -15.26
C THR A 190 14.59 1.93 -15.30
N ILE A 191 14.19 0.91 -14.52
CA ILE A 191 14.83 -0.42 -14.50
C ILE A 191 14.69 -1.10 -15.87
N LEU A 192 13.50 -1.06 -16.47
CA LEU A 192 13.25 -1.65 -17.79
C LEU A 192 14.01 -0.92 -18.91
N GLY A 193 14.28 0.38 -18.73
CA GLY A 193 15.18 1.15 -19.59
C GLY A 193 16.67 0.81 -19.44
N GLY A 194 17.04 -0.10 -18.54
CA GLY A 194 18.41 -0.55 -18.32
C GLY A 194 19.21 0.30 -17.32
N TYR A 195 18.58 1.26 -16.64
CA TYR A 195 19.27 2.15 -15.71
C TYR A 195 19.25 1.61 -14.27
N ASP A 196 20.43 1.36 -13.72
CA ASP A 196 20.60 0.81 -12.37
C ASP A 196 20.04 1.72 -11.26
N ALA A 197 20.03 3.04 -11.49
CA ALA A 197 19.43 4.03 -10.59
C ALA A 197 17.94 3.76 -10.29
N GLY A 198 17.22 3.05 -11.16
CA GLY A 198 15.83 2.65 -10.92
C GLY A 198 15.68 1.74 -9.69
N TYR A 199 16.68 0.92 -9.36
CA TYR A 199 16.67 0.12 -8.13
C TYR A 199 16.80 0.98 -6.88
N ALA A 200 17.61 2.04 -6.92
CA ALA A 200 17.72 3.01 -5.83
C ALA A 200 16.40 3.77 -5.64
N LEU A 201 15.80 4.22 -6.74
CA LEU A 201 14.51 4.91 -6.71
C LEU A 201 13.43 4.03 -6.09
N ARG A 202 13.42 2.72 -6.40
CA ARG A 202 12.41 1.77 -5.89
C ARG A 202 12.45 1.56 -4.37
N LEU A 203 13.55 1.90 -3.72
CA LEU A 203 13.64 1.87 -2.24
C LEU A 203 12.71 2.89 -1.59
N VAL A 204 12.50 4.04 -2.24
CA VAL A 204 11.65 5.12 -1.71
C VAL A 204 10.19 4.69 -1.58
N PRO A 205 9.51 4.19 -2.63
CA PRO A 205 8.13 3.72 -2.49
C PRO A 205 8.03 2.47 -1.59
N ASN A 206 9.05 1.60 -1.55
CA ASN A 206 9.08 0.50 -0.56
C ASN A 206 9.09 1.03 0.88
N LEU A 207 9.93 2.04 1.17
CA LEU A 207 9.94 2.72 2.46
C LEU A 207 8.59 3.38 2.76
N MET A 208 7.99 4.05 1.78
CA MET A 208 6.67 4.65 1.93
C MET A 208 5.61 3.60 2.26
N TYR A 209 5.63 2.46 1.56
CA TYR A 209 4.65 1.40 1.68
C TYR A 209 4.78 0.65 3.02
N TYR A 210 5.98 0.21 3.40
CA TYR A 210 6.19 -0.60 4.60
C TYR A 210 6.37 0.23 5.87
N GLY A 211 7.05 1.36 5.76
CA GLY A 211 7.52 2.13 6.91
C GLY A 211 6.71 3.38 7.19
N ALA A 212 6.42 4.19 6.17
CA ALA A 212 5.91 5.54 6.38
C ALA A 212 4.38 5.67 6.29
N PHE A 213 3.67 4.75 5.61
CA PHE A 213 2.22 4.87 5.40
C PHE A 213 1.45 4.99 6.72
N LEU A 214 1.67 4.08 7.67
CA LEU A 214 0.92 4.08 8.93
C LEU A 214 1.31 5.29 9.83
N PRO A 215 2.59 5.64 10.01
CA PRO A 215 2.97 6.88 10.69
C PRO A 215 2.36 8.12 10.02
N TYR A 216 2.37 8.18 8.70
CA TYR A 216 1.77 9.28 7.96
C TYR A 216 0.27 9.39 8.24
N VAL A 217 -0.47 8.28 8.20
CA VAL A 217 -1.90 8.22 8.55
C VAL A 217 -2.14 8.76 9.97
N TYR A 218 -1.37 8.32 10.96
CA TYR A 218 -1.51 8.77 12.35
C TYR A 218 -1.10 10.23 12.58
N LEU A 219 0.02 10.67 12.02
CA LEU A 219 0.55 12.02 12.24
C LEU A 219 -0.30 13.09 11.57
N THR A 220 -0.93 12.75 10.43
CA THR A 220 -1.78 13.67 9.67
C THR A 220 -3.25 13.60 10.06
N SER A 221 -3.66 12.65 10.91
CA SER A 221 -5.07 12.57 11.33
C SER A 221 -5.49 13.79 12.15
N PRO A 222 -6.78 14.20 12.08
CA PRO A 222 -7.34 15.21 12.96
C PRO A 222 -7.08 14.89 14.43
N ARG A 223 -6.95 15.91 15.29
CA ARG A 223 -6.63 15.69 16.72
C ARG A 223 -7.74 14.95 17.44
N GLU A 224 -8.96 15.13 16.97
CA GLU A 224 -10.19 14.45 17.39
C GLU A 224 -10.15 12.95 17.07
N LEU A 225 -9.29 12.55 16.12
CA LEU A 225 -9.05 11.19 15.67
C LEU A 225 -7.70 10.61 16.17
N ARG A 226 -6.98 11.29 17.07
CA ARG A 226 -5.71 10.83 17.68
C ARG A 226 -5.83 10.35 19.12
#